data_AF-A0A965RFQ6-F1
#
_entry.id   AF-A0A965RFQ6-F1
#
_cell.length_a   1.000
_cell.length_b   1.000
_cell.length_c   1.000
_cell.angle_alpha   90.00
_cell.angle_beta   90.00
_cell.angle_gamma   90.00
#
_symmetry.space_group_name_H-M   'P 1'
#
loop_
_entity.id
_entity.type
_entity.pdbx_description
1 polymer ?
#
loop_
_entity_poly.entity_id
_entity_poly.type
_entity_poly.pdbx_seq_one_letter_code
_entity_poly.pdbx_strand_id
1 'polypeptide(L)' 'KDYLVDAHHWLILLGRYVCQARKPLCWQCQVSEWCSYKPKTVRD' A
#
# COMPACT_ATOMS: atom_id res chain seq x y z
N LYS A 1 -5.08 -1.35 -22.74
CA LYS A 1 -5.93 -0.85 -21.63
C LYS A 1 -6.11 -1.92 -20.56
N ASP A 2 -5.33 -2.99 -20.64
CA ASP A 2 -5.85 -4.32 -20.31
C ASP A 2 -5.74 -4.61 -18.83
N TYR A 3 -4.90 -3.83 -18.13
CA TYR A 3 -4.64 -3.95 -16.70
C TYR A 3 -5.38 -2.91 -15.84
N LEU A 4 -6.16 -1.99 -16.43
CA LEU A 4 -6.74 -0.88 -15.65
C LEU A 4 -7.71 -1.36 -14.57
N VAL A 5 -8.54 -2.36 -14.89
CA VAL A 5 -9.50 -2.94 -13.95
C VAL A 5 -8.78 -3.70 -12.83
N ASP A 6 -7.78 -4.50 -13.18
CA ASP A 6 -6.99 -5.24 -12.20
C ASP A 6 -6.18 -4.31 -11.31
N ALA A 7 -5.53 -3.30 -11.88
CA ALA A 7 -4.79 -2.29 -11.15
C ALA A 7 -5.70 -1.51 -10.18
N HIS A 8 -6.93 -1.17 -10.60
CA HIS A 8 -7.91 -0.56 -9.72
C HIS A 8 -8.22 -1.46 -8.51
N HIS A 9 -8.49 -2.74 -8.73
CA HIS A 9 -8.73 -3.69 -7.64
C HIS A 9 -7.50 -3.87 -6.74
N TRP A 10 -6.29 -3.95 -7.31
CA TRP A 10 -5.06 -4.04 -6.54
C TRP A 10 -4.84 -2.84 -5.64
N LEU A 11 -5.12 -1.62 -6.12
CA LEU A 11 -5.03 -0.41 -5.28
C LEU A 11 -6.06 -0.42 -4.14
N ILE A 12 -7.28 -0.91 -4.39
CA ILE A 12 -8.29 -1.07 -3.34
C ILE A 12 -7.83 -2.09 -2.28
N LEU A 13 -7.35 -3.25 -2.71
CA LEU A 13 -6.87 -4.30 -1.81
C LEU A 13 -5.64 -3.84 -1.02
N LEU A 14 -4.70 -3.15 -1.68
CA LEU A 14 -3.54 -2.56 -1.03
C LEU A 14 -3.96 -1.59 0.08
N GLY A 15 -4.89 -0.67 -0.20
CA GLY A 15 -5.41 0.26 0.80
C GLY A 15 -6.13 -0.43 1.96
N ARG A 16 -6.90 -1.48 1.67
CA ARG A 16 -7.67 -2.22 2.68
C ARG A 16 -6.78 -3.03 3.62
N TYR A 17 -5.75 -3.70 3.10
CA TYR A 17 -5.00 -4.68 3.89
C TYR A 17 -3.62 -4.18 4.33
N VAL A 18 -2.97 -3.30 3.56
CA VAL A 18 -1.59 -2.86 3.82
C VAL A 18 -1.53 -1.36 4.11
N CYS A 19 -1.96 -0.51 3.19
CA CYS A 19 -1.88 0.95 3.30
C CYS A 19 -3.09 1.54 4.05
N GLN A 20 -3.35 1.02 5.25
CA GLN A 20 -4.49 1.41 6.09
C GLN A 20 -4.38 2.87 6.57
N ALA A 21 -5.52 3.55 6.73
CA ALA A 21 -5.57 4.99 6.96
C ALA A 21 -4.90 5.49 8.25
N ARG A 22 -4.94 4.71 9.34
CA ARG A 22 -4.44 5.16 10.67
C ARG A 22 -3.02 4.66 10.99
N LYS A 23 -2.78 3.35 10.87
CA LYS A 23 -1.46 2.71 11.05
C LYS A 23 -1.22 1.81 9.83
N PRO A 24 -0.64 2.33 8.73
CA PRO A 24 -0.33 1.48 7.58
C PRO A 24 0.67 0.39 7.98
N LEU A 25 0.76 -0.70 7.24
CA LEU A 25 1.73 -1.78 7.45
C LEU A 25 2.91 -1.58 6.49
N CYS A 26 3.68 -0.49 6.64
CA CYS A 26 4.71 -0.10 5.67
C CYS A 26 5.81 -1.16 5.51
N TRP A 27 6.08 -1.95 6.55
CA TRP A 27 7.02 -3.08 6.49
C TRP A 27 6.53 -4.27 5.65
N GLN A 28 5.24 -4.33 5.30
CA GLN A 28 4.66 -5.32 4.38
C GLN A 28 4.41 -4.75 2.97
N CYS A 29 4.59 -3.43 2.78
CA CYS A 29 4.27 -2.78 1.52
C CYS A 29 5.35 -3.03 0.47
N GLN A 30 5.00 -3.70 -0.63
CA GLN A 30 5.95 -4.03 -1.69
C GLN A 30 6.53 -2.82 -2.43
N VAL A 31 5.84 -1.67 -2.37
CA VAL A 31 6.28 -0.41 -2.97
C VAL A 31 6.79 0.58 -1.92
N SER A 32 7.13 0.11 -0.71
CA SER A 32 7.53 1.00 0.40
C SER A 32 8.76 1.84 0.07
N GLU A 33 9.72 1.25 -0.65
CA GLU A 33 10.97 1.88 -1.10
C GLU A 33 10.72 3.12 -1.97
N TRP A 34 9.66 3.10 -2.78
CA TRP A 34 9.33 4.20 -3.71
C TRP A 34 8.22 5.13 -3.19
N CYS A 35 7.70 4.87 -1.99
CA CYS A 35 6.55 5.59 -1.44
C CYS A 35 6.99 6.82 -0.63
N SER A 36 6.52 8.00 -1.02
CA SER A 36 6.87 9.31 -0.40
C SER A 36 6.25 9.56 0.99
N TYR A 37 5.42 8.65 1.52
CA TYR A 37 4.85 8.75 2.86
C TYR A 37 5.95 8.64 3.92
N LYS A 38 6.25 9.73 4.63
CA LYS A 38 7.37 9.79 5.58
C LYS A 38 7.18 9.06 6.91
N PRO A 39 6.00 9.06 7.56
CA PRO A 39 5.81 8.36 8.83
C PRO A 39 5.62 6.86 8.61
N LYS A 40 6.63 6.21 8.00
CA LYS A 40 6.64 4.77 7.79
C LYS A 40 6.50 4.06 9.13
N THR A 41 5.60 3.11 9.19
CA THR A 41 5.46 2.25 10.36
C THR A 41 6.52 1.15 10.30
N VAL A 42 7.09 0.83 11.46
CA VAL A 42 8.00 -0.30 11.64
C VAL A 42 7.22 -1.54 12.06
N ARG A 43 7.76 -2.72 11.80
CA ARG A 43 7.21 -3.96 12.36
C ARG A 43 7.46 -3.92 13.86
N ASP A 44 6.39 -4.05 14.64
CA ASP A 44 6.47 -4.23 16.09
C ASP A 44 7.31 -5.49 16.45
#